data_AF-A0A4Z1EQF7-F1
#
_entry.id   AF-A0A4Z1EQF7-F1
#
_cell.length_a   1.000
_cell.length_b   1.000
_cell.length_c   1.000
_cell.angle_alpha   90.00
_cell.angle_beta   90.00
_cell.angle_gamma   90.00
#
_symmetry.space_group_name_H-M   'P 1'
#
loop_
_entity.id
_entity.type
_entity.pdbx_description
1 polymer ?
#
loop_
_entity_poly.entity_id
_entity_poly.type
_entity_poly.pdbx_seq_one_letter_code
_entity_poly.pdbx_strand_id
1 'polypeptide(L)'
;MANRYQNNSRSPKPLDPNIDMGPLLGSLRSWNDIEKEMSAKQRREEANKSPAQKAKEKHEQEAQLARHARRMQNRATIEKKRGTPRDTERQATNKAAERLLNCIKAQKLQAQHSSKWGSKIASKLHSKATQERIEAEAKQQTLVLERNFEVARKAEEERWFQELGEDRNARNAKLHVEKCMTSESLLERGGSCCEDCQYDSRLAFFAEEEEQSRLRAGYYGN
;
A
#
# COMPACT_ATOMS: atom_id res chain seq x y z
N MET A 1 -23.75 21.40 -67.56
CA MET A 1 -22.71 20.35 -67.62
C MET A 1 -23.19 19.17 -66.78
N ALA A 2 -23.11 17.95 -67.34
CA ALA A 2 -23.49 16.65 -66.77
C ALA A 2 -22.52 16.23 -65.63
N ASN A 3 -22.74 15.23 -64.75
CA ASN A 3 -23.45 13.94 -64.80
C ASN A 3 -23.97 13.60 -63.38
N ARG A 4 -25.25 13.21 -63.19
CA ARG A 4 -25.81 11.85 -63.26
C ARG A 4 -25.20 10.84 -62.25
N TYR A 5 -25.78 10.79 -61.05
CA TYR A 5 -25.88 9.57 -60.25
C TYR A 5 -27.30 9.02 -60.44
N GLN A 6 -27.41 7.85 -61.08
CA GLN A 6 -28.68 7.14 -61.27
C GLN A 6 -28.94 6.21 -60.08
N ASN A 7 -30.14 6.35 -59.53
CA ASN A 7 -30.83 5.40 -58.68
C ASN A 7 -31.33 4.17 -59.47
N ASN A 8 -31.72 3.15 -58.68
CA ASN A 8 -32.66 2.04 -58.94
C ASN A 8 -32.01 0.70 -59.27
N SER A 9 -32.48 -0.46 -58.77
CA SER A 9 -33.47 -0.84 -57.75
C SER A 9 -33.46 -2.38 -57.68
N ARG A 10 -33.89 -2.93 -56.53
CA ARG A 10 -34.40 -4.31 -56.25
C ARG A 10 -33.64 -5.08 -55.17
N SER A 11 -34.27 -5.18 -54.00
CA SER A 11 -34.50 -6.47 -53.32
C SER A 11 -35.82 -7.07 -53.89
N PRO A 12 -36.21 -8.36 -53.72
CA PRO A 12 -35.83 -9.27 -52.62
C PRO A 12 -35.77 -10.81 -52.89
N LYS A 13 -35.11 -11.53 -51.95
CA LYS A 13 -35.45 -12.88 -51.38
C LYS A 13 -35.15 -14.16 -52.21
N PRO A 14 -35.15 -15.38 -51.61
CA PRO A 14 -34.80 -15.82 -50.23
C PRO A 14 -34.16 -17.25 -50.12
N LEU A 15 -33.99 -17.75 -48.87
CA LEU A 15 -33.89 -19.16 -48.40
C LEU A 15 -32.54 -19.90 -48.63
N ASP A 16 -31.96 -20.62 -47.68
CA ASP A 16 -32.21 -20.82 -46.24
C ASP A 16 -30.94 -21.47 -45.61
N PRO A 17 -30.86 -21.55 -44.27
CA PRO A 17 -29.63 -21.63 -43.49
C PRO A 17 -29.25 -23.08 -43.19
N ASN A 18 -27.94 -23.35 -43.09
CA ASN A 18 -27.48 -24.44 -42.23
C ASN A 18 -26.04 -24.21 -41.77
N ILE A 19 -25.78 -23.07 -41.13
CA ILE A 19 -24.64 -22.97 -40.23
C ILE A 19 -25.27 -22.97 -38.83
N ASP A 20 -25.18 -24.13 -38.21
CA ASP A 20 -25.40 -24.37 -36.79
C ASP A 20 -24.50 -23.43 -35.99
N MET A 21 -24.98 -22.20 -35.78
CA MET A 21 -24.46 -21.30 -34.76
C MET A 21 -25.10 -21.74 -33.45
N GLY A 22 -24.67 -22.92 -32.99
CA GLY A 22 -24.85 -23.34 -31.61
C GLY A 22 -24.38 -22.20 -30.68
N PRO A 23 -24.95 -22.09 -29.47
CA PRO A 23 -24.76 -20.90 -28.67
C PRO A 23 -23.27 -20.69 -28.40
N LEU A 24 -22.70 -19.61 -28.93
CA LEU A 24 -21.48 -18.98 -28.45
C LEU A 24 -21.74 -18.39 -27.05
N LEU A 25 -22.17 -19.24 -26.11
CA LEU A 25 -22.24 -18.99 -24.68
C LEU A 25 -20.83 -19.16 -24.10
N GLY A 26 -19.90 -18.34 -24.59
CA GLY A 26 -18.74 -17.95 -23.79
C GLY A 26 -19.28 -17.09 -22.65
N SER A 27 -19.63 -17.72 -21.54
CA SER A 27 -20.28 -17.12 -20.38
C SER A 27 -19.55 -15.84 -19.96
N LEU A 28 -20.14 -14.68 -20.32
CA LEU A 28 -19.86 -13.41 -19.67
C LEU A 28 -20.45 -13.53 -18.25
N ARG A 29 -19.77 -14.25 -17.36
CA ARG A 29 -20.22 -14.43 -15.99
C ARG A 29 -20.38 -13.04 -15.37
N SER A 30 -21.58 -12.75 -14.89
CA SER A 30 -21.80 -11.53 -14.13
C SER A 30 -20.91 -11.55 -12.89
N TRP A 31 -20.43 -10.38 -12.45
CA TRP A 31 -19.71 -10.25 -11.18
C TRP A 31 -20.51 -10.88 -10.02
N ASN A 32 -21.84 -10.82 -10.06
CA ASN A 32 -22.74 -11.50 -9.11
C ASN A 32 -22.62 -13.04 -9.15
N ASP A 33 -22.43 -13.64 -10.33
CA ASP A 33 -22.31 -15.09 -10.45
C ASP A 33 -20.96 -15.58 -9.92
N ILE A 34 -19.91 -14.78 -10.14
CA ILE A 34 -18.57 -15.02 -9.60
C ILE A 34 -18.61 -14.92 -8.07
N GLU A 35 -19.21 -13.87 -7.52
CA GLU A 35 -19.33 -13.66 -6.07
C GLU A 35 -20.15 -14.77 -5.38
N LYS A 36 -21.26 -15.20 -6.00
CA LYS A 36 -22.05 -16.34 -5.53
C LYS A 36 -21.27 -17.64 -5.54
N GLU A 37 -20.50 -17.92 -6.59
CA GLU A 37 -19.69 -19.13 -6.66
C GLU A 37 -18.56 -19.11 -5.62
N MET A 38 -17.86 -17.98 -5.46
CA MET A 38 -16.83 -17.82 -4.45
C MET A 38 -17.39 -18.01 -3.03
N SER A 39 -18.54 -17.39 -2.75
CA SER A 39 -19.25 -17.57 -1.49
C SER A 39 -19.67 -19.03 -1.25
N ALA A 40 -20.16 -19.72 -2.28
CA ALA A 40 -20.58 -21.12 -2.18
C ALA A 40 -19.39 -22.06 -1.96
N LYS A 41 -18.26 -21.81 -2.62
CA LYS A 41 -16.99 -22.54 -2.40
C LYS A 41 -16.52 -22.38 -0.96
N GLN A 42 -16.50 -21.15 -0.45
CA GLN A 42 -16.08 -20.85 0.91
C GLN A 42 -16.97 -21.54 1.96
N ARG A 43 -18.30 -21.57 1.76
CA ARG A 43 -19.22 -22.31 2.64
C ARG A 43 -18.95 -23.82 2.62
N ARG A 44 -18.64 -24.40 1.46
CA ARG A 44 -18.30 -25.83 1.36
C ARG A 44 -16.99 -26.14 2.06
N GLU A 45 -15.98 -25.30 1.89
CA GLU A 45 -14.70 -25.43 2.60
C GLU A 45 -14.91 -25.36 4.12
N GLU A 46 -15.69 -24.40 4.61
CA GLU A 46 -16.02 -24.26 6.03
C GLU A 46 -16.79 -25.46 6.60
N ALA A 47 -17.75 -25.99 5.83
CA ALA A 47 -18.52 -27.17 6.21
C ALA A 47 -17.65 -28.44 6.28
N ASN A 48 -16.65 -28.54 5.40
CA ASN A 48 -15.75 -29.69 5.29
C ASN A 48 -14.58 -29.68 6.29
N LYS A 49 -14.39 -28.59 7.05
CA LYS A 49 -13.36 -28.53 8.11
C LYS A 49 -13.64 -29.56 9.20
N SER A 50 -12.63 -30.35 9.54
CA SER A 50 -12.71 -31.31 10.65
C SER A 50 -12.89 -30.58 11.98
N PRO A 51 -13.46 -31.23 13.01
CA PRO A 51 -13.56 -30.65 14.35
C PRO A 51 -12.21 -30.17 14.90
N ALA A 52 -11.12 -30.90 14.60
CA ALA A 52 -9.76 -30.52 14.99
C ALA A 52 -9.28 -29.24 14.28
N GLN A 53 -9.61 -29.07 12.99
CA GLN A 53 -9.28 -27.84 12.26
C GLN A 53 -10.05 -26.64 12.82
N LYS A 54 -11.36 -26.80 13.08
CA LYS A 54 -12.19 -25.75 13.69
C LYS A 54 -11.67 -25.35 15.07
N ALA A 55 -11.30 -26.32 15.90
CA ALA A 55 -10.72 -26.06 17.22
C ALA A 55 -9.39 -25.29 17.12
N LYS A 56 -8.51 -25.67 16.18
CA LYS A 56 -7.23 -24.99 15.95
C LYS A 56 -7.41 -23.55 15.48
N GLU A 57 -8.33 -23.30 14.54
CA GLU A 57 -8.62 -21.96 14.04
C GLU A 57 -9.19 -21.06 15.14
N LYS A 58 -10.12 -21.59 15.94
CA LYS A 58 -10.67 -20.87 17.10
C LYS A 58 -9.57 -20.48 18.09
N HIS A 59 -8.68 -21.42 18.42
CA HIS A 59 -7.55 -21.14 19.31
C HIS A 59 -6.61 -20.07 18.75
N GLU A 60 -6.31 -20.09 17.44
CA GLU A 60 -5.49 -19.05 16.82
C GLU A 60 -6.17 -17.68 16.84
N GLN A 61 -7.48 -17.65 16.59
CA GLN A 61 -8.27 -16.41 16.66
C GLN A 61 -8.27 -15.81 18.08
N GLU A 62 -8.47 -16.65 19.10
CA GLU A 62 -8.39 -16.23 20.50
C GLU A 62 -6.99 -15.72 20.85
N ALA A 63 -5.94 -16.40 20.37
CA ALA A 63 -4.56 -15.95 20.55
C ALA A 63 -4.29 -14.60 19.87
N GLN A 64 -4.79 -14.39 18.64
CA GLN A 64 -4.66 -13.13 17.90
C GLN A 64 -5.37 -11.98 18.62
N LEU A 65 -6.59 -12.21 19.12
CA LEU A 65 -7.35 -11.25 19.93
C LEU A 65 -6.59 -10.88 21.21
N ALA A 66 -6.04 -11.86 21.92
CA ALA A 66 -5.29 -11.63 23.15
C ALA A 66 -4.00 -10.83 22.90
N ARG A 67 -3.24 -11.17 21.85
CA ARG A 67 -2.04 -10.41 21.42
C ARG A 67 -2.41 -8.97 21.08
N HIS A 68 -3.46 -8.77 20.31
CA HIS A 68 -3.94 -7.43 19.94
C HIS A 68 -4.36 -6.60 21.17
N ALA A 69 -5.13 -7.18 22.10
CA ALA A 69 -5.57 -6.49 23.31
C ALA A 69 -4.37 -6.03 24.17
N ARG A 70 -3.38 -6.90 24.37
CA ARG A 70 -2.12 -6.55 25.06
C ARG A 70 -1.38 -5.42 24.35
N ARG A 71 -1.27 -5.48 23.02
CA ARG A 71 -0.62 -4.42 22.23
C ARG A 71 -1.32 -3.07 22.42
N MET A 72 -2.65 -3.03 22.38
CA MET A 72 -3.40 -1.79 22.57
C MET A 72 -3.23 -1.21 23.97
N GLN A 73 -3.16 -2.06 24.99
CA GLN A 73 -2.84 -1.64 26.36
C GLN A 73 -1.42 -1.06 26.46
N ASN A 74 -0.43 -1.70 25.84
CA ASN A 74 0.94 -1.21 25.79
C ASN A 74 1.02 0.13 25.07
N ARG A 75 0.34 0.26 23.93
CA ARG A 75 0.25 1.51 23.17
C ARG A 75 -0.26 2.66 24.02
N ALA A 76 -1.41 2.49 24.69
CA ALA A 76 -1.97 3.52 25.56
C ALA A 76 -1.00 3.88 26.70
N THR A 77 -0.30 2.89 27.25
CA THR A 77 0.71 3.11 28.31
C THR A 77 1.91 3.91 27.79
N ILE A 78 2.39 3.62 26.58
CA ILE A 78 3.50 4.33 25.93
C ILE A 78 3.11 5.78 25.65
N GLU A 79 1.93 6.01 25.08
CA GLU A 79 1.42 7.36 24.82
C GLU A 79 1.34 8.19 26.10
N LYS A 80 0.81 7.60 27.17
CA LYS A 80 0.75 8.26 28.49
C LYS A 80 2.14 8.58 29.05
N LYS A 81 3.12 7.69 28.87
CA LYS A 81 4.50 7.88 29.38
C LYS A 81 5.29 8.89 28.56
N ARG A 82 5.18 8.85 27.23
CA ARG A 82 5.94 9.70 26.31
C ARG A 82 5.28 11.06 26.08
N GLY A 83 3.97 11.17 26.29
CA GLY A 83 3.20 12.36 25.96
C GLY A 83 3.04 12.60 24.46
N THR A 84 3.36 11.61 23.60
CA THR A 84 3.29 11.71 22.15
C THR A 84 2.27 10.72 21.55
N PRO A 85 1.43 11.15 20.60
CA PRO A 85 0.49 10.27 19.88
C PRO A 85 1.19 9.11 19.16
N ARG A 86 0.50 7.96 18.97
CA ARG A 86 0.99 6.77 18.23
C ARG A 86 1.80 7.07 16.97
N ASP A 87 1.27 7.94 16.13
CA ASP A 87 1.82 8.15 14.79
C ASP A 87 2.99 9.14 14.76
N THR A 88 3.48 9.64 15.90
CA THR A 88 4.56 10.64 15.93
C THR A 88 5.84 10.14 15.25
N GLU A 89 6.42 9.03 15.71
CA GLU A 89 7.64 8.47 15.14
C GLU A 89 7.40 8.01 13.70
N ARG A 90 6.22 7.43 13.43
CA ARG A 90 5.79 7.05 12.08
C ARG A 90 5.85 8.22 11.09
N GLN A 91 5.30 9.36 11.48
CA GLN A 91 5.30 10.58 10.68
C GLN A 91 6.71 11.19 10.59
N ALA A 92 7.51 11.11 11.65
CA ALA A 92 8.89 11.58 11.63
C ALA A 92 9.74 10.80 10.61
N THR A 93 9.62 9.47 10.57
CA THR A 93 10.28 8.62 9.57
C THR A 93 9.84 8.98 8.17
N ASN A 94 8.53 9.16 7.92
CA ASN A 94 8.02 9.54 6.60
C ASN A 94 8.60 10.88 6.13
N LYS A 95 8.59 11.89 7.01
CA LYS A 95 9.13 13.21 6.70
C LYS A 95 10.64 13.18 6.45
N ALA A 96 11.39 12.40 7.23
CA ALA A 96 12.83 12.26 7.04
C ALA A 96 13.15 11.58 5.70
N ALA A 97 12.41 10.51 5.37
CA ALA A 97 12.56 9.80 4.11
C ALA A 97 12.21 10.68 2.91
N GLU A 98 11.10 11.41 2.98
CA GLU A 98 10.68 12.36 1.94
C GLU A 98 11.75 13.43 1.70
N ARG A 99 12.31 14.03 2.77
CA ARG A 99 13.40 15.01 2.66
C ARG A 99 14.64 14.43 1.99
N LEU A 100 15.04 13.23 2.38
CA LEU A 100 16.19 12.55 1.78
C LEU A 100 15.95 12.22 0.30
N LEU A 101 14.76 11.68 -0.03
CA LEU A 101 14.37 11.36 -1.40
C LEU A 101 14.36 12.62 -2.29
N ASN A 102 13.82 13.73 -1.78
CA ASN A 102 13.79 15.00 -2.50
C ASN A 102 15.21 15.55 -2.72
N CYS A 103 16.11 15.42 -1.74
CA CYS A 103 17.51 15.80 -1.88
C CYS A 103 18.21 14.97 -2.98
N ILE A 104 18.04 13.65 -2.96
CA ILE A 104 18.60 12.75 -3.99
C ILE A 104 18.06 13.09 -5.38
N LYS A 105 16.75 13.35 -5.51
CA LYS A 105 16.13 13.76 -6.77
C LYS A 105 16.69 15.10 -7.27
N ALA A 106 16.83 16.09 -6.40
CA ALA A 106 17.40 17.39 -6.74
C ALA A 106 18.85 17.28 -7.23
N GLN A 107 19.68 16.47 -6.55
CA GLN A 107 21.06 16.21 -6.95
C GLN A 107 21.14 15.52 -8.33
N LYS A 108 20.27 14.54 -8.59
CA LYS A 108 20.19 13.89 -9.92
C LYS A 108 19.81 14.86 -11.03
N LEU A 109 18.84 15.75 -10.77
CA LEU A 109 18.45 16.79 -11.73
C LEU A 109 19.61 17.75 -12.00
N GLN A 110 20.31 18.21 -10.96
CA GLN A 110 21.47 19.09 -11.10
C GLN A 110 22.58 18.46 -11.96
N ALA A 111 22.87 17.17 -11.76
CA ALA A 111 23.85 16.43 -12.56
C ALA A 111 23.40 16.27 -14.04
N GLN A 112 22.11 16.03 -14.27
CA GLN A 112 21.57 15.97 -15.64
C GLN A 112 21.66 17.33 -16.34
N HIS A 113 21.33 18.42 -15.64
CA HIS A 113 21.46 19.77 -16.18
C HIS A 113 22.93 20.12 -16.44
N SER A 114 23.86 19.88 -15.51
CA SER A 114 25.29 20.16 -15.75
C SER A 114 25.84 19.43 -16.98
N SER A 115 25.43 18.18 -17.22
CA SER A 115 25.81 17.41 -18.42
C SER A 115 25.28 18.02 -19.73
N LYS A 116 24.09 18.63 -19.73
CA LYS A 116 23.50 19.31 -20.90
C LYS A 116 24.17 20.66 -21.19
N TRP A 117 24.60 21.38 -20.16
CA TRP A 117 25.24 22.70 -20.30
C TRP A 117 26.77 22.62 -20.45
N GLY A 118 27.38 21.51 -20.06
CA GLY A 118 28.83 21.25 -20.13
C GLY A 118 29.42 21.18 -21.55
N SER A 119 28.58 21.16 -22.59
CA SER A 119 29.04 21.21 -23.99
C SER A 119 29.43 22.62 -24.46
N LYS A 120 29.08 23.71 -23.77
CA LYS A 120 29.17 25.05 -24.39
C LYS A 120 30.14 26.06 -23.76
N ILE A 121 30.59 25.91 -22.52
CA ILE A 121 31.52 26.89 -21.93
C ILE A 121 32.53 26.22 -20.99
N ALA A 122 33.71 25.91 -21.54
CA ALA A 122 34.91 25.67 -20.76
C ALA A 122 35.49 27.02 -20.30
N SER A 123 35.15 27.48 -19.09
CA SER A 123 35.79 28.66 -18.51
C SER A 123 36.24 28.44 -17.06
N LYS A 124 37.58 28.25 -16.97
CA LYS A 124 38.51 28.66 -15.91
C LYS A 124 38.47 27.93 -14.56
N LEU A 125 39.67 27.58 -14.08
CA LEU A 125 40.01 26.91 -12.81
C LEU A 125 39.20 27.32 -11.55
N HIS A 126 38.68 28.55 -11.48
CA HIS A 126 37.78 28.98 -10.39
C HIS A 126 36.44 28.22 -10.37
N SER A 127 35.99 27.68 -11.51
CA SER A 127 34.81 26.83 -11.59
C SER A 127 35.04 25.47 -10.93
N LYS A 128 36.26 24.93 -10.95
CA LYS A 128 36.56 23.60 -10.39
C LYS A 128 36.54 23.61 -8.87
N ALA A 129 37.23 24.54 -8.23
CA ALA A 129 37.21 24.67 -6.76
C ALA A 129 35.81 25.00 -6.22
N THR A 130 35.04 25.81 -6.95
CA THR A 130 33.64 26.12 -6.59
C THR A 130 32.74 24.90 -6.75
N GLN A 131 32.91 24.14 -7.84
CA GLN A 131 32.19 22.89 -8.08
C GLN A 131 32.51 21.82 -7.03
N GLU A 132 33.78 21.65 -6.68
CA GLU A 132 34.23 20.74 -5.62
C GLU A 132 33.61 21.12 -4.27
N ARG A 133 33.49 22.42 -3.97
CA ARG A 133 32.82 22.89 -2.75
C ARG A 133 31.33 22.58 -2.76
N ILE A 134 30.64 22.81 -3.87
CA ILE A 134 29.21 22.50 -4.04
C ILE A 134 28.98 20.99 -3.89
N GLU A 135 29.83 20.15 -4.49
CA GLU A 135 29.73 18.70 -4.35
C GLU A 135 30.02 18.21 -2.93
N ALA A 136 30.98 18.83 -2.24
CA ALA A 136 31.26 18.53 -0.83
C ALA A 136 30.10 18.93 0.08
N GLU A 137 29.53 20.13 -0.10
CA GLU A 137 28.34 20.61 0.62
C GLU A 137 27.14 19.69 0.36
N ALA A 138 26.91 19.28 -0.89
CA ALA A 138 25.84 18.35 -1.26
C ALA A 138 26.03 16.97 -0.62
N LYS A 139 27.24 16.41 -0.62
CA LYS A 139 27.56 15.14 0.06
C LYS A 139 27.33 15.25 1.57
N GLN A 140 27.77 16.34 2.19
CA GLN A 140 27.56 16.56 3.61
C GLN A 140 26.07 16.67 3.94
N GLN A 141 25.29 17.36 3.11
CA GLN A 141 23.84 17.46 3.27
C GLN A 141 23.16 16.09 3.18
N THR A 142 23.52 15.27 2.19
CA THR A 142 22.98 13.90 2.06
C THR A 142 23.29 13.06 3.29
N LEU A 143 24.53 13.08 3.78
CA LEU A 143 24.94 12.32 4.97
C LEU A 143 24.16 12.72 6.23
N VAL A 144 23.87 14.01 6.40
CA VAL A 144 23.04 14.49 7.53
C VAL A 144 21.61 13.97 7.39
N LEU A 145 21.04 14.00 6.19
CA LEU A 145 19.68 13.52 5.94
C LEU A 145 19.57 11.99 6.10
N GLU A 146 20.56 11.22 5.68
CA GLU A 146 20.64 9.77 5.90
C GLU A 146 20.65 9.44 7.40
N ARG A 147 21.49 10.11 8.19
CA ARG A 147 21.51 9.93 9.65
C ARG A 147 20.19 10.29 10.29
N ASN A 148 19.58 11.39 9.88
CA ASN A 148 18.27 11.81 10.41
C ASN A 148 17.18 10.79 10.09
N PHE A 149 17.21 10.22 8.88
CA PHE A 149 16.29 9.15 8.50
C PHE A 149 16.51 7.88 9.33
N GLU A 150 17.77 7.44 9.51
CA GLU A 150 18.09 6.26 10.30
C GLU A 150 17.65 6.42 11.77
N VAL A 151 17.89 7.59 12.37
CA VAL A 151 17.46 7.91 13.73
C VAL A 151 15.94 7.88 13.85
N ALA A 152 15.22 8.50 12.91
CA ALA A 152 13.75 8.50 12.92
C ALA A 152 13.19 7.08 12.76
N ARG A 153 13.76 6.30 11.82
CA ARG A 153 13.36 4.91 11.59
C ARG A 153 13.59 4.03 12.81
N LYS A 154 14.76 4.14 13.47
CA LYS A 154 15.06 3.42 14.72
C LYS A 154 14.09 3.79 15.84
N ALA A 155 13.66 5.05 15.92
CA ALA A 155 12.66 5.47 16.91
C ALA A 155 11.28 4.85 16.65
N GLU A 156 10.85 4.76 15.39
CA GLU A 156 9.61 4.06 15.00
C GLU A 156 9.71 2.56 15.30
N GLU A 157 10.84 1.92 14.99
CA GLU A 157 11.10 0.51 15.27
C GLU A 157 11.07 0.21 16.79
N GLU A 158 11.77 1.02 17.58
CA GLU A 158 11.80 0.88 19.04
C GLU A 158 10.40 1.04 19.63
N ARG A 159 9.63 2.02 19.14
CA ARG A 159 8.23 2.18 19.56
C ARG A 159 7.39 0.94 19.23
N TRP A 160 7.56 0.39 18.03
CA TRP A 160 6.86 -0.83 17.63
C TRP A 160 7.18 -2.01 18.54
N PHE A 161 8.45 -2.25 18.87
CA PHE A 161 8.83 -3.31 19.81
C PHE A 161 8.30 -3.09 21.22
N GLN A 162 8.21 -1.83 21.68
CA GLN A 162 7.58 -1.51 22.96
C GLN A 162 6.08 -1.80 22.95
N GLU A 163 5.38 -1.54 21.84
CA GLU A 163 3.96 -1.90 21.69
C GLU A 163 3.76 -3.42 21.77
N LEU A 164 4.66 -4.21 21.17
CA LEU A 164 4.59 -5.68 21.20
C LEU A 164 4.91 -6.31 22.57
N GLY A 165 5.71 -5.66 23.40
CA GLY A 165 6.04 -6.15 24.74
C GLY A 165 6.74 -7.52 24.71
N GLU A 166 6.14 -8.52 25.36
CA GLU A 166 6.67 -9.90 25.41
C GLU A 166 6.72 -10.56 24.02
N ASP A 167 5.85 -10.13 23.10
CA ASP A 167 5.76 -10.66 21.73
C ASP A 167 6.82 -10.05 20.78
N ARG A 168 7.73 -9.18 21.28
CA ARG A 168 8.77 -8.50 20.45
C ARG A 168 9.71 -9.45 19.71
N ASN A 169 9.88 -10.67 20.21
CA ASN A 169 10.76 -11.68 19.61
C ASN A 169 10.02 -12.60 18.63
N ALA A 170 8.70 -12.42 18.46
CA ALA A 170 7.94 -13.20 17.50
C ALA A 170 8.44 -12.92 16.08
N ARG A 171 8.38 -13.92 15.19
CA ARG A 171 8.72 -13.76 13.77
C ARG A 171 7.96 -12.59 13.13
N ASN A 172 6.72 -12.35 13.58
CA ASN A 172 5.87 -11.26 13.12
C ASN A 172 6.40 -9.87 13.46
N ALA A 173 7.19 -9.72 14.53
CA ALA A 173 7.78 -8.45 14.92
C ALA A 173 8.80 -7.95 13.88
N LYS A 174 9.64 -8.85 13.35
CA LYS A 174 10.62 -8.55 12.30
C LYS A 174 9.95 -8.26 10.95
N LEU A 175 8.85 -8.95 10.65
CA LEU A 175 8.10 -8.72 9.41
C LEU A 175 7.55 -7.29 9.32
N HIS A 176 7.24 -6.63 10.44
CA HIS A 176 6.80 -5.23 10.42
C HIS A 176 7.91 -4.29 9.94
N VAL A 177 9.13 -4.47 10.44
CA VAL A 177 10.29 -3.65 10.05
C VAL A 177 10.60 -3.80 8.57
N GLU A 178 10.50 -5.03 8.05
CA GLU A 178 10.78 -5.31 6.64
C GLU A 178 9.67 -4.84 5.69
N LYS A 179 8.39 -4.99 6.09
CA LYS A 179 7.25 -4.82 5.17
C LYS A 179 6.44 -3.54 5.37
N CYS A 180 6.29 -3.06 6.61
CA CYS A 180 5.41 -1.95 6.95
C CYS A 180 6.14 -0.61 7.11
N MET A 181 7.38 -0.67 7.58
CA MET A 181 8.19 0.51 7.79
C MET A 181 8.76 1.05 6.48
N THR A 182 9.27 2.27 6.54
CA THR A 182 9.95 2.89 5.40
C THR A 182 11.27 2.19 5.12
N SER A 183 11.42 1.69 3.89
CA SER A 183 12.65 1.02 3.47
C SER A 183 13.82 2.00 3.37
N GLU A 184 15.02 1.56 3.76
CA GLU A 184 16.27 2.30 3.56
C GLU A 184 16.59 2.50 2.08
N SER A 185 16.27 1.52 1.23
CA SER A 185 16.63 1.55 -0.18
C SER A 185 15.62 2.33 -1.03
N LEU A 186 14.33 2.28 -0.65
CA LEU A 186 13.26 2.92 -1.40
C LEU A 186 12.86 4.29 -0.85
N LEU A 187 13.14 4.56 0.43
CA LEU A 187 12.71 5.78 1.15
C LEU A 187 11.19 6.00 1.11
N GLU A 188 10.45 4.92 0.93
CA GLU A 188 9.00 4.86 0.90
C GLU A 188 8.53 3.71 1.78
N ARG A 189 7.31 3.81 2.30
CA ARG A 189 6.70 2.71 3.05
C ARG A 189 6.43 1.54 2.13
N GLY A 190 6.63 0.33 2.64
CA GLY A 190 6.22 -0.86 1.91
C GLY A 190 4.70 -0.87 1.66
N GLY A 191 4.31 -1.40 0.50
CA GLY A 191 2.90 -1.53 0.11
C GLY A 191 2.17 -2.70 0.77
N SER A 192 2.88 -3.57 1.51
CA SER A 192 2.30 -4.74 2.17
C SER A 192 2.28 -4.58 3.69
N CYS A 193 1.13 -4.77 4.31
CA CYS A 193 1.02 -4.79 5.78
C CYS A 193 1.38 -6.17 6.35
N CYS A 194 2.02 -6.20 7.51
CA CYS A 194 2.16 -7.42 8.32
C CYS A 194 0.80 -7.83 8.89
N GLU A 195 0.67 -9.08 9.35
CA GLU A 195 -0.56 -9.65 9.92
C GLU A 195 -1.19 -8.72 10.97
N ASP A 196 -0.37 -8.18 11.87
CA ASP A 196 -0.80 -7.27 12.92
C ASP A 196 -1.38 -5.94 12.41
N CYS A 197 -0.77 -5.36 11.37
CA CYS A 197 -1.28 -4.15 10.74
C CYS A 197 -2.53 -4.44 9.90
N GLN A 198 -2.58 -5.59 9.23
CA GLN A 198 -3.77 -6.03 8.49
C GLN A 198 -4.95 -6.25 9.45
N TYR A 199 -4.69 -6.84 10.60
CA TYR A 199 -5.68 -7.06 11.65
C TYR A 199 -6.22 -5.72 12.20
N ASP A 200 -5.35 -4.76 12.51
CA ASP A 200 -5.75 -3.39 12.90
C ASP A 200 -6.64 -2.75 11.82
N SER A 201 -6.23 -2.80 10.55
CA SER A 201 -7.00 -2.24 9.44
C SER A 201 -8.36 -2.91 9.27
N ARG A 202 -8.43 -4.23 9.44
CA ARG A 202 -9.69 -4.99 9.35
C ARG A 202 -10.64 -4.63 10.49
N LEU A 203 -10.14 -4.49 11.72
CA LEU A 203 -10.95 -4.05 12.84
C LEU A 203 -11.48 -2.61 12.64
N ALA A 204 -10.63 -1.71 12.14
CA ALA A 204 -11.05 -0.35 11.83
C ALA A 204 -12.16 -0.32 10.76
N PHE A 205 -12.02 -1.13 9.71
CA PHE A 205 -13.06 -1.27 8.68
C PHE A 205 -14.38 -1.76 9.25
N PHE A 206 -14.38 -2.80 10.09
CA PHE A 206 -15.61 -3.31 10.69
C PHE A 206 -16.29 -2.30 11.62
N ALA A 207 -15.49 -1.55 12.40
CA ALA A 207 -16.03 -0.48 13.24
C ALA A 207 -16.71 0.63 12.41
N GLU A 208 -16.14 0.97 11.25
CA GLU A 208 -16.74 1.93 10.32
C GLU A 208 -18.03 1.40 9.68
N GLU A 209 -18.04 0.14 9.26
CA GLU A 209 -19.22 -0.51 8.67
C GLU A 209 -20.37 -0.60 9.68
N GLU A 210 -20.08 -0.92 10.94
CA GLU A 210 -21.06 -0.93 12.03
C GLU A 210 -21.67 0.46 12.23
N GLU A 211 -20.85 1.51 12.26
CA GLU A 211 -21.31 2.89 12.40
C GLU A 211 -22.17 3.31 11.20
N GLN A 212 -21.74 3.02 9.97
CA GLN A 212 -22.53 3.31 8.77
C GLN A 212 -23.87 2.56 8.78
N SER A 213 -23.88 1.33 9.28
CA SER A 213 -25.10 0.54 9.40
C SER A 213 -26.05 1.12 10.44
N ARG A 214 -25.53 1.59 11.58
CA ARG A 214 -26.30 2.35 12.58
C ARG A 214 -26.91 3.62 11.99
N LEU A 215 -26.13 4.39 11.24
CA LEU A 215 -26.62 5.60 10.57
C LEU A 215 -27.71 5.27 9.54
N ARG A 216 -27.54 4.24 8.71
CA ARG A 216 -28.57 3.79 7.74
C ARG A 216 -29.85 3.35 8.44
N ALA A 217 -29.75 2.59 9.53
CA ALA A 217 -30.93 2.18 10.31
C ALA A 217 -31.70 3.41 10.85
N GLY A 218 -31.00 4.47 11.23
CA GLY A 218 -31.61 5.76 11.62
C GLY A 218 -32.28 6.52 10.47
N TYR A 219 -31.85 6.32 9.22
CA TYR A 219 -32.45 6.96 8.03
C TYR A 219 -33.65 6.19 7.46
N TYR A 220 -33.68 4.86 7.58
CA TYR A 220 -34.79 4.02 7.09
C TYR A 220 -35.84 3.69 8.17
N GLY A 221 -35.59 4.10 9.42
CA GLY A 221 -36.53 4.01 10.54
C GLY A 221 -37.25 5.33 10.81
N ASN A 222 -38.10 5.76 9.87
CA ASN A 222 -39.23 6.68 10.09
C ASN A 222 -40.29 6.43 9.01
#